data_AF-A0A952ME44-F1
#
_entry.id   AF-A0A952ME44-F1
#
_cell.length_a   1.000
_cell.length_b   1.000
_cell.length_c   1.000
_cell.angle_alpha   90.00
_cell.angle_beta   90.00
_cell.angle_gamma   90.00
#
_symmetry.space_group_name_H-M   'P 1'
#
loop_
_entity.id
_entity.type
_entity.pdbx_description
1 polymer ?
#
loop_
_entity_poly.entity_id
_entity_poly.type
_entity_poly.pdbx_seq_one_letter_code
_entity_poly.pdbx_strand_id
1 'polypeptide(L)'
;MIYITQLIYIIPGQEEVFEQFEAVAIPIISKYNGKLLFRVRPDVNAFIGPYSEKPYEIHLVEFLSEQDFENFKRDDERKQFLHLKEQSIRTSMMIIGKRL
;
A
#
# COMPACT_ATOMS: atom_id res chain seq x y z
N MET A 1 7.10 10.27 -13.95
CA MET A 1 6.31 10.22 -12.71
C MET A 1 5.18 9.23 -12.88
N ILE A 2 4.97 8.38 -11.89
CA ILE A 2 3.88 7.39 -11.84
C ILE A 2 3.12 7.54 -10.53
N TYR A 3 1.86 7.13 -10.54
CA TYR A 3 0.99 7.05 -9.38
C TYR A 3 0.61 5.59 -9.16
N ILE A 4 0.67 5.14 -7.92
CA ILE A 4 0.35 3.79 -7.52
C ILE A 4 -0.80 3.86 -6.54
N THR A 5 -1.92 3.28 -6.93
CA THR A 5 -3.05 3.05 -6.02
C THR A 5 -2.97 1.62 -5.53
N GLN A 6 -2.91 1.42 -4.22
CA GLN A 6 -3.01 0.10 -3.61
C GLN A 6 -4.31 -0.04 -2.84
N LEU A 7 -5.10 -1.05 -3.19
CA LEU A 7 -6.29 -1.47 -2.45
C LEU A 7 -5.87 -2.69 -1.64
N ILE A 8 -5.81 -2.55 -0.32
CA ILE A 8 -5.25 -3.54 0.59
C ILE A 8 -6.39 -4.22 1.33
N TYR A 9 -6.37 -5.54 1.35
CA TYR A 9 -7.33 -6.37 2.07
C TYR A 9 -6.57 -7.25 3.05
N ILE A 10 -6.83 -7.06 4.34
CA ILE A 10 -6.13 -7.77 5.40
C ILE A 10 -6.85 -9.05 5.83
N ILE A 11 -6.13 -9.91 6.54
CA ILE A 11 -6.68 -11.06 7.25
C ILE A 11 -7.33 -10.54 8.55
N PRO A 12 -8.59 -10.91 8.86
CA PRO A 12 -9.25 -10.46 10.10
C PRO A 12 -8.43 -10.79 11.35
N GLY A 13 -8.27 -9.83 12.27
CA GLY A 13 -7.49 -10.01 13.49
C GLY A 13 -5.97 -9.83 13.32
N GLN A 14 -5.50 -9.40 12.14
CA GLN A 14 -4.10 -9.08 11.86
C GLN A 14 -3.87 -7.56 11.65
N GLU A 15 -4.78 -6.71 12.12
CA GLU A 15 -4.73 -5.26 11.99
C GLU A 15 -3.43 -4.69 12.58
N GLU A 16 -3.04 -5.12 13.78
CA GLU A 16 -1.80 -4.66 14.44
C GLU A 16 -0.55 -5.10 13.68
N VAL A 17 -0.54 -6.32 13.14
CA VAL A 17 0.58 -6.84 12.34
C VAL A 17 0.71 -6.06 11.03
N PHE A 18 -0.41 -5.69 10.42
CA PHE A 18 -0.43 -4.81 9.26
C PHE A 18 0.14 -3.41 9.60
N GLU A 19 -0.25 -2.84 10.74
CA GLU A 19 0.26 -1.55 11.19
C GLU A 19 1.78 -1.57 11.46
N GLN A 20 2.30 -2.67 12.02
CA GLN A 20 3.74 -2.87 12.19
C GLN A 20 4.47 -2.93 10.83
N PHE A 21 3.90 -3.63 9.86
CA PHE A 21 4.44 -3.66 8.50
C PHE A 21 4.48 -2.25 7.88
N GLU A 22 3.40 -1.48 8.01
CA GLU A 22 3.32 -0.12 7.48
C GLU A 22 4.30 0.85 8.16
N ALA A 23 4.50 0.72 9.47
CA ALA A 23 5.44 1.54 10.24
C ALA A 23 6.87 1.47 9.68
N VAL A 24 7.24 0.35 9.04
CA VAL A 24 8.53 0.19 8.37
C VAL A 24 8.45 0.53 6.88
N ALA A 25 7.42 0.05 6.18
CA ALA A 25 7.33 0.19 4.72
C ALA A 25 7.10 1.64 4.28
N ILE A 26 6.31 2.43 5.02
CA ILE A 26 5.96 3.80 4.65
C ILE A 26 7.18 4.73 4.65
N PRO A 27 8.03 4.77 5.69
CA PRO A 27 9.24 5.60 5.67
C PRO A 27 10.16 5.33 4.47
N ILE A 28 10.28 4.06 4.05
CA ILE A 28 11.15 3.63 2.95
C ILE A 28 10.71 4.24 1.60
N ILE A 29 9.42 4.56 1.41
CA ILE A 29 8.91 5.22 0.19
C ILE A 29 9.73 6.48 -0.13
N SER A 30 10.00 7.30 0.88
CA SER A 30 10.73 8.56 0.72
C SER A 30 12.20 8.39 0.33
N LYS A 31 12.83 7.26 0.70
CA LYS A 31 14.23 6.94 0.33
C LYS A 31 14.41 6.78 -1.18
N TYR A 32 13.34 6.46 -1.89
CA TYR A 32 13.35 6.19 -3.34
C TYR A 32 12.52 7.22 -4.10
N ASN A 33 12.62 8.51 -3.74
CA ASN A 33 11.90 9.59 -4.44
C ASN A 33 10.37 9.37 -4.52
N GLY A 34 9.84 8.58 -3.59
CA GLY A 34 8.42 8.33 -3.47
C GLY A 34 7.78 9.28 -2.48
N LYS A 35 6.48 9.52 -2.66
CA LYS A 35 5.68 10.29 -1.72
C LYS A 35 4.33 9.62 -1.53
N LEU A 36 4.04 9.23 -0.29
CA LEU A 36 2.69 8.83 0.11
C LEU A 36 1.81 10.08 0.07
N LEU A 37 0.87 10.14 -0.87
CA LEU A 37 -0.04 11.27 -1.03
C LEU A 37 -1.17 11.19 -0.01
N PHE A 38 -1.77 10.01 0.13
CA PHE A 38 -2.71 9.72 1.19
C PHE A 38 -2.82 8.22 1.44
N ARG A 39 -3.36 7.92 2.62
CA ARG A 39 -3.90 6.63 2.99
C ARG A 39 -5.27 6.85 3.63
N VAL A 40 -6.22 5.94 3.38
CA VAL A 40 -7.57 6.04 3.95
C VAL A 40 -8.09 4.65 4.30
N ARG A 41 -8.67 4.52 5.50
CA ARG A 41 -9.49 3.40 5.92
C ARG A 41 -10.96 3.82 5.76
N PRO A 42 -11.59 3.53 4.61
CA PRO A 42 -12.93 4.02 4.33
C PRO A 42 -13.97 3.35 5.22
N ASP A 43 -14.90 4.14 5.76
CA ASP A 43 -16.09 3.61 6.42
C ASP A 43 -16.97 2.86 5.41
N VAL A 44 -17.77 1.90 5.90
CA VAL A 44 -18.67 1.11 5.06
C VAL A 44 -19.63 1.97 4.22
N ASN A 45 -20.04 3.13 4.75
CA ASN A 45 -20.95 4.07 4.10
C ASN A 45 -20.27 4.92 3.01
N ALA A 46 -18.94 4.89 2.89
CA ALA A 46 -18.21 5.57 1.83
C ALA A 46 -18.37 4.89 0.45
N PHE A 47 -18.90 3.66 0.41
CA PHE A 47 -19.04 2.86 -0.81
C PHE A 47 -20.47 2.93 -1.37
N ILE A 48 -20.62 3.35 -2.62
CA ILE A 48 -21.92 3.50 -3.30
C ILE A 48 -22.15 2.36 -4.30
N GLY A 49 -23.03 1.41 -4.00
CA GLY A 49 -23.42 0.32 -4.92
C GLY A 49 -23.21 -1.10 -4.36
N PRO A 50 -23.62 -2.14 -5.10
CA PRO A 50 -23.47 -3.53 -4.67
C PRO A 50 -22.02 -3.98 -4.87
N TYR A 51 -21.21 -3.91 -3.81
CA TYR A 51 -19.83 -4.38 -3.82
C TYR A 51 -19.67 -5.64 -2.98
N SER A 52 -18.96 -6.61 -3.53
CA SER A 52 -18.65 -7.87 -2.84
C SER A 52 -17.63 -7.69 -1.72
N GLU A 53 -16.56 -6.94 -1.98
CA GLU A 53 -15.45 -6.81 -1.02
C GLU A 53 -14.90 -5.39 -0.99
N LYS A 54 -14.68 -4.86 0.21
CA LYS A 54 -14.18 -3.50 0.46
C LYS A 54 -12.72 -3.58 0.92
N PRO A 55 -11.81 -2.75 0.39
CA PRO A 55 -10.45 -2.67 0.91
C PRO A 55 -10.49 -2.20 2.36
N TYR A 56 -9.62 -2.79 3.18
CA TYR A 56 -9.37 -2.30 4.53
C TYR A 56 -8.69 -0.93 4.48
N GLU A 57 -7.71 -0.78 3.58
CA GLU A 57 -6.98 0.46 3.43
C GLU A 57 -6.65 0.74 1.95
N ILE A 58 -6.69 2.01 1.57
CA ILE A 58 -6.35 2.49 0.23
C ILE A 58 -5.17 3.44 0.33
N HIS A 59 -4.11 3.18 -0.42
CA HIS A 59 -2.96 4.08 -0.53
C HIS A 59 -2.91 4.71 -1.91
N LEU A 60 -2.56 5.99 -1.98
CA LEU A 60 -2.09 6.63 -3.20
C LEU A 60 -0.66 7.12 -2.98
N VAL A 61 0.26 6.63 -3.80
CA VAL A 61 1.68 6.95 -3.74
C VAL A 61 2.13 7.47 -5.09
N GLU A 62 2.98 8.50 -5.13
CA GLU A 62 3.67 8.92 -6.35
C GLU A 62 5.16 8.57 -6.28
N PHE A 63 5.75 8.24 -7.42
CA PHE A 63 7.20 8.09 -7.60
C PHE A 63 7.65 8.92 -8.82
N LEU A 64 8.84 9.50 -8.75
CA LEU A 64 9.41 10.28 -9.87
C LEU A 64 9.58 9.42 -11.14
N SER A 65 9.96 8.14 -11.00
CA SER A 65 10.10 7.19 -12.10
C SER A 65 9.61 5.78 -11.75
N GLU A 66 9.43 4.92 -12.76
CA GLU A 66 9.17 3.49 -12.54
C GLU A 66 10.38 2.80 -11.87
N GLN A 67 11.60 3.23 -12.18
CA GLN A 67 12.82 2.67 -11.60
C GLN A 67 12.91 2.94 -10.09
N ASP A 68 12.48 4.12 -9.65
CA ASP A 68 12.37 4.46 -8.23
C ASP A 68 11.45 3.48 -7.49
N PHE A 69 10.30 3.16 -8.10
CA PHE A 69 9.38 2.17 -7.55
C PHE A 69 9.97 0.74 -7.54
N GLU A 70 10.68 0.34 -8.60
CA GLU A 70 11.38 -0.94 -8.63
C GLU A 70 12.44 -1.05 -7.53
N ASN A 71 13.18 0.04 -7.27
CA ASN A 71 14.16 0.11 -6.21
C ASN A 71 13.50 0.02 -4.83
N PHE A 72 12.40 0.74 -4.61
CA PHE A 72 11.57 0.63 -3.40
C PHE A 72 11.11 -0.81 -3.13
N LYS A 73 10.65 -1.54 -4.14
CA LYS A 73 10.23 -2.95 -3.97
C LYS A 73 11.39 -3.86 -3.54
N ARG A 74 12.62 -3.51 -3.91
CA ARG A 74 13.84 -4.30 -3.68
C ARG A 74 14.62 -3.89 -2.43
N ASP A 75 14.18 -2.87 -1.71
CA ASP A 75 14.81 -2.40 -0.48
C ASP A 75 14.99 -3.56 0.52
N ASP A 76 16.21 -3.67 1.06
CA ASP A 76 16.60 -4.79 1.90
C ASP A 76 16.00 -4.71 3.32
N GLU A 77 15.77 -3.51 3.84
CA GLU A 77 15.06 -3.31 5.10
C GLU A 77 13.61 -3.78 4.93
N ARG A 78 12.95 -3.40 3.84
CA ARG A 78 11.59 -3.86 3.51
C ARG A 78 11.48 -5.38 3.38
N LYS A 79 12.50 -6.06 2.82
CA LYS A 79 12.50 -7.53 2.71
C LYS A 79 12.50 -8.23 4.06
N GLN A 80 13.14 -7.64 5.08
CA GLN A 80 13.16 -8.23 6.42
C GLN A 80 11.76 -8.33 7.03
N PHE A 81 10.84 -7.43 6.65
CA PHE A 81 9.47 -7.38 7.16
C PHE A 81 8.43 -7.94 6.19
N LEU A 82 8.87 -8.64 5.12
CA LEU A 82 7.96 -9.28 4.17
C LEU A 82 7.05 -10.32 4.86
N HIS A 83 7.55 -10.96 5.91
CA HIS A 83 6.78 -11.91 6.72
C HIS A 83 5.55 -11.26 7.38
N LEU A 84 5.65 -10.03 7.88
CA LEU A 84 4.51 -9.28 8.44
C LEU A 84 3.47 -8.99 7.37
N LYS A 85 3.92 -8.65 6.16
CA LYS A 85 3.05 -8.45 5.00
C LYS A 85 2.30 -9.74 4.65
N GLU A 86 3.00 -10.86 4.56
CA GLU A 86 2.43 -12.17 4.24
C GLU A 86 1.45 -12.66 5.32
N GLN A 87 1.74 -12.36 6.58
CA GLN A 87 0.89 -12.71 7.71
C GLN A 87 -0.40 -11.87 7.79
N SER A 88 -0.34 -10.60 7.38
CA SER A 88 -1.44 -9.66 7.59
C SER A 88 -2.28 -9.37 6.34
N ILE A 89 -1.71 -9.46 5.13
CA ILE A 89 -2.40 -9.10 3.88
C ILE A 89 -2.95 -10.37 3.23
N ARG A 90 -4.28 -10.44 3.09
CA ARG A 90 -4.96 -11.50 2.34
C ARG A 90 -4.77 -11.31 0.83
N THR A 91 -4.95 -10.09 0.34
CA THR A 91 -4.69 -9.72 -1.05
C THR A 91 -4.46 -8.22 -1.20
N SER A 92 -3.81 -7.81 -2.28
CA SER A 92 -3.64 -6.40 -2.65
C SER A 92 -3.85 -6.23 -4.14
N MET A 93 -4.66 -5.27 -4.54
CA MET A 93 -4.77 -4.84 -5.93
C MET A 93 -3.92 -3.58 -6.12
N MET A 94 -3.04 -3.60 -7.11
CA MET A 94 -2.17 -2.48 -7.44
C MET A 94 -2.51 -1.94 -8.83
N ILE A 95 -2.73 -0.63 -8.91
CA ILE A 95 -3.04 0.07 -10.15
C ILE A 95 -1.95 1.12 -10.37
N ILE A 96 -1.36 1.14 -11.56
CA ILE A 96 -0.35 2.14 -11.94
C ILE A 96 -0.98 3.10 -12.94
N GLY A 97 -0.90 4.40 -12.63
CA GLY A 97 -1.44 5.48 -13.45
C GLY A 97 -0.43 6.59 -13.72
N LYS A 98 -0.77 7.46 -14.67
CA LYS A 98 -0.06 8.71 -14.97
C LYS A 98 -1.06 9.86 -14.88
N ARG A 99 -0.60 11.02 -14.41
CA ARG A 99 -1.38 12.26 -14.45
C ARG A 99 -1.34 12.81 -15.89
N LEU A 100 -2.49 13.23 -16.40
CA LEU A 100 -2.64 13.90 -17.70
C LEU A 100 -2.36 15.39 -17.59
#